data_AF-A0A067BDP0-F1
#
_entry.id   AF-A0A067BDP0-F1
#
_cell.length_a   1.000
_cell.length_b   1.000
_cell.length_c   1.000
_cell.angle_alpha   90.00
_cell.angle_beta   90.00
_cell.angle_gamma   90.00
#
_symmetry.space_group_name_H-M   'P 1'
#
loop_
_entity.id
_entity.type
_entity.pdbx_description
1 polymer ?
#
loop_
_entity_poly.entity_id
_entity_poly.type
_entity_poly.pdbx_seq_one_letter_code
_entity_poly.pdbx_strand_id
1 'polypeptide(L)'
;MRWTSLVLILLAVVERALGGCAYADLNLPANAFILAADSSCISTQPVCALRPNCTVYSSFSTKSNSFAYLDAIGDLSGYTQPNLTVSNASYLTLAKMNLPSTLTNLTLTNITARIDLGAIATTQWSSLQGLTFYLSTIKISNGINWPPSLRFVVFKGTDLVNIPQGLPSTVQSLAFQANQLTDLNYLPPNLTFLYDETTGLGAHLL
;
A
#
# COMPACT_ATOMS: atom_id res chain seq x y z
N MET A 1 -8.22 55.23 -5.31
CA MET A 1 -8.61 54.47 -4.09
C MET A 1 -9.73 53.51 -4.42
N ARG A 2 -9.40 52.23 -4.64
CA ARG A 2 -10.34 51.10 -4.57
C ARG A 2 -9.53 49.93 -4.01
N TRP A 3 -9.65 49.73 -2.71
CA TRP A 3 -9.13 48.61 -1.96
C TRP A 3 -10.25 47.57 -1.84
N THR A 4 -10.20 46.54 -2.67
CA THR A 4 -10.96 45.27 -2.58
C THR A 4 -10.24 44.35 -3.58
N SER A 5 -9.63 43.22 -3.26
CA SER A 5 -10.06 42.18 -2.34
C SER A 5 -8.84 41.38 -1.90
N LEU A 6 -8.61 41.32 -0.60
CA LEU A 6 -7.55 40.53 0.04
C LEU A 6 -8.23 39.55 0.99
N VAL A 7 -9.11 38.70 0.45
CA VAL A 7 -9.81 37.63 1.19
C VAL A 7 -10.11 36.50 0.21
N LEU A 8 -9.19 35.54 0.03
CA LEU A 8 -9.47 34.24 -0.62
C LEU A 8 -8.34 33.20 -0.47
N ILE A 9 -7.58 33.23 0.63
CA ILE A 9 -6.67 32.13 0.99
C ILE A 9 -6.86 31.82 2.47
N LEU A 10 -7.93 31.09 2.80
CA LEU A 10 -8.16 30.48 4.12
C LEU A 10 -9.28 29.45 4.01
N LEU A 11 -9.04 28.37 3.26
CA LEU A 11 -9.94 27.21 3.19
C LEU A 11 -9.18 25.89 2.95
N ALA A 12 -7.99 25.75 3.54
CA ALA A 12 -7.24 24.50 3.52
C ALA A 12 -6.52 24.16 4.83
N VAL A 13 -6.77 24.88 5.94
CA VAL A 13 -6.15 24.58 7.25
C VAL A 13 -7.16 24.80 8.39
N VAL A 14 -8.34 24.19 8.30
CA VAL A 14 -9.25 24.05 9.46
C VAL A 14 -9.92 22.67 9.43
N GLU A 15 -9.13 21.61 9.43
CA GLU A 15 -9.60 20.29 9.92
C GLU A 15 -8.72 19.77 11.08
N ARG A 16 -7.56 20.38 11.33
CA ARG A 16 -6.68 19.99 12.45
C ARG A 16 -7.09 20.57 13.81
N ALA A 17 -8.21 21.28 13.89
CA ALA A 17 -8.60 22.07 15.07
C ALA A 17 -9.67 21.42 15.98
N LEU A 18 -10.18 20.23 15.63
CA LEU A 18 -10.94 19.38 16.54
C LEU A 18 -10.19 18.05 16.59
N GLY A 19 -9.67 17.64 17.74
CA GLY A 19 -8.81 16.46 17.94
C GLY A 19 -9.50 15.11 17.67
N GLY A 20 -10.05 14.92 16.47
CA GLY A 20 -10.58 13.68 15.98
C GLY A 20 -9.47 12.77 15.45
N CYS A 21 -9.68 11.46 15.55
CA CYS A 21 -8.74 10.49 15.02
C CYS A 21 -8.69 10.54 13.49
N ALA A 22 -7.49 10.63 12.91
CA ALA A 22 -7.27 10.70 11.46
C ALA A 22 -7.80 9.47 10.68
N TYR A 23 -8.10 8.39 11.39
CA TYR A 23 -8.53 7.11 10.87
C TYR A 23 -9.99 6.76 11.18
N ALA A 24 -10.75 7.67 11.83
CA ALA A 24 -12.12 7.41 12.24
C ALA A 24 -13.08 7.18 11.06
N ASP A 25 -12.79 7.76 9.90
CA ASP A 25 -13.58 7.69 8.67
C ASP A 25 -13.33 6.42 7.84
N LEU A 26 -12.38 5.55 8.24
CA LEU A 26 -12.16 4.26 7.60
C LEU A 26 -13.31 3.26 7.86
N ASN A 27 -14.25 3.56 8.77
CA ASN A 27 -15.39 2.72 9.13
C ASN A 27 -15.00 1.27 9.50
N LEU A 28 -13.85 1.12 10.16
CA LEU A 28 -13.35 -0.18 10.62
C LEU A 28 -14.01 -0.60 11.94
N PRO A 29 -14.09 -1.90 12.26
CA PRO A 29 -14.52 -2.38 13.57
C PRO A 29 -13.72 -1.74 14.71
N ALA A 30 -14.33 -1.51 15.87
CA ALA A 30 -13.65 -0.87 17.01
C ALA A 30 -12.39 -1.63 17.49
N ASN A 31 -12.34 -2.94 17.25
CA ASN A 31 -11.21 -3.82 17.53
C ASN A 31 -10.29 -4.05 16.32
N ALA A 32 -10.36 -3.22 15.29
CA ALA A 32 -9.41 -3.24 14.19
C ALA A 32 -8.04 -2.69 14.62
N PHE A 33 -7.02 -2.99 13.82
CA PHE A 33 -5.65 -2.51 13.99
C PHE A 33 -5.16 -1.76 12.76
N ILE A 34 -4.57 -0.59 13.01
CA ILE A 34 -4.06 0.32 11.98
C ILE A 34 -2.58 0.56 12.27
N LEU A 35 -1.70 0.21 11.33
CA LEU A 35 -0.29 0.53 11.47
C LEU A 35 -0.04 2.00 11.11
N ALA A 36 0.55 2.77 12.03
CA ALA A 36 0.85 4.19 11.83
C ALA A 36 2.23 4.55 12.41
N ALA A 37 2.82 5.61 11.86
CA ALA A 37 4.04 6.26 12.34
C ALA A 37 3.93 7.79 12.24
N ASP A 38 2.72 8.32 12.37
CA ASP A 38 2.41 9.75 12.33
C ASP A 38 2.19 10.34 13.74
N SER A 39 1.68 11.56 13.82
CA SER A 39 1.37 12.22 15.10
C SER A 39 0.25 11.54 15.92
N SER A 40 -0.54 10.65 15.31
CA SER A 40 -1.53 9.84 16.02
C SER A 40 -0.87 8.74 16.85
N CYS A 41 0.38 8.41 16.53
CA CYS A 41 1.20 7.45 17.25
C CYS A 41 1.82 8.04 18.52
N ILE A 42 0.99 8.40 19.50
CA ILE A 42 1.43 9.00 20.76
C ILE A 42 1.98 7.90 21.69
N SER A 43 3.21 7.45 21.43
CA SER A 43 3.87 6.40 22.19
C SER A 43 5.37 6.69 22.36
N THR A 44 6.06 5.90 23.19
CA THR A 44 7.52 5.99 23.35
C THR A 44 8.30 5.50 22.14
N GLN A 45 7.63 4.78 21.23
CA GLN A 45 8.21 4.32 19.97
C GLN A 45 7.52 5.02 18.78
N PRO A 46 8.22 5.21 17.66
CA PRO A 46 7.70 6.00 16.54
C PRO A 46 6.74 5.22 15.62
N VAL A 47 6.59 3.91 15.82
CA VAL A 47 5.67 3.07 15.03
C VAL A 47 4.71 2.38 16.00
N CYS A 48 3.43 2.33 15.68
CA CYS A 48 2.43 1.71 16.54
C CYS A 48 1.26 1.12 15.76
N ALA A 49 0.55 0.21 16.44
CA ALA A 49 -0.78 -0.24 16.05
C ALA A 49 -1.81 0.60 16.82
N LEU A 50 -2.67 1.29 16.07
CA LEU A 50 -3.76 2.12 16.57
C LEU A 50 -5.09 1.41 16.43
N ARG A 51 -6.04 1.74 17.31
CA ARG A 51 -7.47 1.52 17.07
C ARG A 51 -8.05 2.61 16.17
N PRO A 52 -9.23 2.44 15.58
CA PRO A 52 -9.88 3.49 14.78
C PRO A 52 -10.19 4.80 15.53
N ASN A 53 -10.15 4.79 16.86
CA ASN A 53 -10.24 5.98 17.70
C ASN A 53 -8.86 6.55 18.10
N CYS A 54 -7.78 6.13 17.44
CA CYS A 54 -6.39 6.53 17.67
C CYS A 54 -5.83 6.19 19.05
N THR A 55 -6.49 5.30 19.80
CA THR A 55 -5.87 4.74 20.99
C THR A 55 -4.74 3.79 20.58
N VAL A 56 -3.55 4.00 21.14
CA VAL A 56 -2.40 3.13 20.90
C VAL A 56 -2.66 1.79 21.57
N TYR A 57 -2.70 0.72 20.78
CA TYR A 57 -2.81 -0.65 21.27
C TYR A 57 -1.43 -1.26 21.56
N SER A 58 -0.48 -1.03 20.65
CA SER A 58 0.89 -1.55 20.77
C SER A 58 1.86 -0.62 20.06
N SER A 59 3.11 -0.63 20.47
CA SER A 59 4.18 0.18 19.87
C SER A 59 5.41 -0.67 19.55
N PHE A 60 6.15 -0.26 18.52
CA PHE A 60 7.17 -1.10 17.89
C PHE A 60 8.45 -0.31 17.66
N SER A 61 9.59 -1.01 17.77
CA SER A 61 10.90 -0.44 17.48
C SER A 61 10.98 0.11 16.05
N THR A 62 11.80 1.15 15.85
CA THR A 62 12.15 1.67 14.52
C THR A 62 12.73 0.62 13.57
N LYS A 63 13.26 -0.49 14.10
CA LYS A 63 13.85 -1.58 13.32
C LYS A 63 12.81 -2.59 12.82
N SER A 64 11.56 -2.53 13.32
CA SER A 64 10.52 -3.47 12.95
C SER A 64 10.07 -3.27 11.50
N ASN A 65 10.04 -4.36 10.74
CA ASN A 65 9.66 -4.35 9.33
C ASN A 65 8.61 -5.39 8.95
N SER A 66 8.09 -6.12 9.92
CA SER A 66 7.07 -7.13 9.71
C SER A 66 5.98 -6.99 10.76
N PHE A 67 4.75 -6.91 10.30
CA PHE A 67 3.57 -6.73 11.14
C PHE A 67 2.48 -7.72 10.69
N ALA A 68 1.68 -8.17 11.63
CA ALA A 68 0.63 -9.15 11.38
C ALA A 68 -0.71 -8.68 11.94
N TYR A 69 -1.80 -9.23 11.39
CA TYR A 69 -3.16 -8.99 11.89
C TYR A 69 -3.58 -7.52 11.86
N LEU A 70 -3.22 -6.82 10.78
CA LEU A 70 -3.59 -5.43 10.53
C LEU A 70 -4.79 -5.34 9.60
N ASP A 71 -5.71 -4.42 9.87
CA ASP A 71 -6.87 -4.12 9.02
C ASP A 71 -6.60 -2.93 8.08
N ALA A 72 -5.63 -2.08 8.42
CA ALA A 72 -5.22 -0.93 7.61
C ALA A 72 -3.74 -0.57 7.76
N ILE A 73 -3.20 0.06 6.72
CA ILE A 73 -1.97 0.85 6.77
C ILE A 73 -2.36 2.33 6.73
N GLY A 74 -1.94 3.07 7.76
CA GLY A 74 -2.16 4.50 7.89
C GLY A 74 -0.98 5.33 7.38
N ASP A 75 -0.81 6.53 7.95
CA ASP A 75 0.30 7.39 7.64
C ASP A 75 1.58 6.87 8.31
N LEU A 76 2.56 6.52 7.49
CA LEU A 76 3.86 5.98 7.87
C LEU A 76 4.98 7.01 7.67
N SER A 77 4.70 8.31 7.64
CA SER A 77 5.71 9.35 7.41
C SER A 77 6.91 9.30 8.37
N GLY A 78 6.73 8.83 9.61
CA GLY A 78 7.82 8.59 10.57
C GLY A 78 8.50 7.21 10.47
N TYR A 79 8.10 6.36 9.52
CA TYR A 79 8.66 5.03 9.32
C TYR A 79 10.00 5.10 8.57
N THR A 80 11.01 4.36 9.03
CA THR A 80 12.39 4.53 8.56
C THR A 80 12.96 3.34 7.83
N GLN A 81 12.30 2.18 7.84
CA GLN A 81 12.82 1.00 7.17
C GLN A 81 12.51 1.02 5.67
N PRO A 82 13.42 0.50 4.84
CA PRO A 82 13.18 0.41 3.40
C PRO A 82 12.19 -0.68 3.01
N ASN A 83 11.96 -1.64 3.89
CA ASN A 83 11.08 -2.78 3.66
C ASN A 83 9.95 -2.77 4.67
N LEU A 84 8.74 -3.05 4.21
CA LEU A 84 7.57 -3.31 5.05
C LEU A 84 6.89 -4.60 4.59
N THR A 85 6.65 -5.50 5.54
CA THR A 85 5.82 -6.70 5.37
C THR A 85 4.59 -6.60 6.25
N VAL A 86 3.41 -6.77 5.66
CA VAL A 86 2.14 -6.91 6.36
C VAL A 86 1.56 -8.29 6.05
N SER A 87 1.21 -9.03 7.11
CA SER A 87 0.86 -10.44 7.03
C SER A 87 -0.42 -10.81 7.78
N ASN A 88 -1.02 -11.94 7.39
CA ASN A 88 -2.04 -12.64 8.18
C ASN A 88 -3.24 -11.74 8.53
N ALA A 89 -3.85 -11.12 7.53
CA ALA A 89 -5.08 -10.36 7.71
C ALA A 89 -6.21 -10.97 6.90
N SER A 90 -7.44 -10.76 7.34
CA SER A 90 -8.60 -11.08 6.49
C SER A 90 -8.80 -9.95 5.46
N TYR A 91 -8.82 -8.71 5.94
CA TYR A 91 -9.00 -7.51 5.13
C TYR A 91 -7.83 -6.55 5.35
N LEU A 92 -7.40 -5.86 4.29
CA LEU A 92 -6.44 -4.76 4.40
C LEU A 92 -6.86 -3.58 3.51
N THR A 93 -7.14 -2.43 4.13
CA THR A 93 -7.35 -1.17 3.40
C THR A 93 -6.10 -0.31 3.39
N LEU A 94 -5.83 0.32 2.25
CA LEU A 94 -4.71 1.23 2.04
C LEU A 94 -5.18 2.69 1.85
N ALA A 95 -6.46 2.99 2.10
CA ALA A 95 -7.05 4.30 1.79
C ALA A 95 -6.40 5.49 2.51
N LYS A 96 -5.87 5.27 3.73
CA LYS A 96 -5.14 6.27 4.53
C LYS A 96 -3.64 6.07 4.51
N MET A 97 -3.14 5.19 3.64
CA MET A 97 -1.72 4.89 3.56
C MET A 97 -0.96 6.14 3.10
N ASN A 98 0.16 6.43 3.75
CA ASN A 98 1.11 7.43 3.29
C ASN A 98 2.52 6.92 3.56
N LEU A 99 3.22 6.47 2.52
CA LEU A 99 4.53 5.85 2.66
C LEU A 99 5.64 6.91 2.58
N PRO A 100 6.65 6.83 3.45
CA PRO A 100 7.81 7.70 3.39
C PRO A 100 8.71 7.30 2.21
N SER A 101 9.52 8.23 1.73
CA SER A 101 10.45 7.99 0.62
C SER A 101 11.53 6.94 0.94
N THR A 102 11.77 6.68 2.22
CA THR A 102 12.67 5.63 2.70
C THR A 102 12.15 4.24 2.38
N LEU A 103 10.83 4.04 2.39
CA LEU A 103 10.19 2.74 2.15
C LEU A 103 10.07 2.50 0.64
N THR A 104 10.85 1.54 0.13
CA THR A 104 10.93 1.20 -1.28
C THR A 104 10.29 -0.15 -1.61
N ASN A 105 10.12 -1.03 -0.62
CA ASN A 105 9.65 -2.39 -0.80
C ASN A 105 8.45 -2.67 0.10
N LEU A 106 7.31 -3.03 -0.48
CA LEU A 106 6.11 -3.45 0.24
C LEU A 106 5.76 -4.90 -0.08
N THR A 107 5.61 -5.72 0.95
CA THR A 107 5.14 -7.11 0.85
C THR A 107 3.83 -7.26 1.61
N LEU A 108 2.78 -7.68 0.91
CA LEU A 108 1.47 -8.01 1.46
C LEU A 108 1.27 -9.52 1.32
N THR A 109 1.17 -10.23 2.44
CA THR A 109 1.17 -11.69 2.43
C THR A 109 0.05 -12.30 3.26
N ASN A 110 -0.53 -13.41 2.79
CA ASN A 110 -1.61 -14.11 3.48
C ASN A 110 -2.77 -13.16 3.86
N ILE A 111 -3.24 -12.36 2.89
CA ILE A 111 -4.41 -11.49 3.05
C ILE A 111 -5.61 -12.15 2.38
N THR A 112 -6.47 -12.80 3.17
CA THR A 112 -7.31 -13.90 2.66
C THR A 112 -8.67 -13.50 2.10
N ALA A 113 -9.23 -12.33 2.46
CA ALA A 113 -10.53 -11.91 1.96
C ALA A 113 -10.41 -10.83 0.89
N ARG A 114 -9.68 -9.74 1.13
CA ARG A 114 -9.41 -8.69 0.11
C ARG A 114 -8.33 -7.69 0.54
N ILE A 115 -7.57 -7.22 -0.45
CA ILE A 115 -6.78 -5.98 -0.40
C ILE A 115 -7.47 -4.92 -1.27
N ASP A 116 -7.67 -3.71 -0.74
CA ASP A 116 -8.24 -2.58 -1.50
C ASP A 116 -7.16 -1.64 -2.05
N LEU A 117 -6.99 -1.65 -3.38
CA LEU A 117 -6.04 -0.82 -4.11
C LEU A 117 -6.70 0.37 -4.84
N GLY A 118 -8.04 0.45 -4.86
CA GLY A 118 -8.77 1.33 -5.78
C GLY A 118 -8.78 2.81 -5.39
N ALA A 119 -8.48 3.13 -4.13
CA ALA A 119 -8.57 4.48 -3.57
C ALA A 119 -7.21 5.12 -3.26
N ILE A 120 -6.10 4.54 -3.74
CA ILE A 120 -4.76 5.03 -3.44
C ILE A 120 -4.37 6.10 -4.47
N ALA A 121 -4.07 7.31 -3.99
CA ALA A 121 -3.48 8.35 -4.80
C ALA A 121 -2.02 8.00 -5.13
N THR A 122 -1.56 8.32 -6.35
CA THR A 122 -0.18 8.04 -6.80
C THR A 122 0.89 8.55 -5.84
N THR A 123 0.66 9.70 -5.21
CA THR A 123 1.59 10.34 -4.27
C THR A 123 1.82 9.54 -3.00
N GLN A 124 0.82 8.77 -2.53
CA GLN A 124 0.83 8.05 -1.24
C GLN A 124 1.81 6.89 -1.15
N TRP A 125 2.32 6.42 -2.29
CA TRP A 125 3.22 5.25 -2.36
C TRP A 125 4.26 5.36 -3.47
N SER A 126 4.50 6.58 -3.96
CA SER A 126 5.31 6.85 -5.15
C SER A 126 6.78 6.39 -5.05
N SER A 127 7.28 6.17 -3.84
CA SER A 127 8.64 5.69 -3.57
C SER A 127 8.83 4.18 -3.80
N LEU A 128 7.74 3.41 -3.89
CA LEU A 128 7.83 1.97 -4.04
C LEU A 128 8.53 1.60 -5.35
N GLN A 129 9.63 0.88 -5.21
CA GLN A 129 10.39 0.26 -6.29
C GLN A 129 10.00 -1.20 -6.44
N GLY A 130 9.46 -1.83 -5.40
CA GLY A 130 8.73 -3.04 -5.64
C GLY A 130 7.69 -3.43 -4.63
N LEU A 131 6.83 -4.29 -5.14
CA LEU A 131 5.55 -4.61 -4.57
C LEU A 131 5.30 -6.10 -4.75
N THR A 132 5.14 -6.79 -3.62
CA THR A 132 4.89 -8.23 -3.60
C THR A 132 3.55 -8.50 -2.96
N PHE A 133 2.74 -9.27 -3.66
CA PHE A 133 1.56 -9.91 -3.11
C PHE A 133 1.80 -11.42 -3.09
N TYR A 134 1.64 -12.03 -1.92
CA TYR A 134 1.86 -13.46 -1.73
C TYR A 134 0.66 -14.10 -1.01
N LEU A 135 0.09 -15.17 -1.56
CA LEU A 135 -1.06 -15.87 -0.97
C LEU A 135 -2.18 -14.90 -0.55
N SER A 136 -2.51 -13.95 -1.41
CA SER A 136 -3.39 -12.83 -1.05
C SER A 136 -4.47 -12.61 -2.11
N THR A 137 -5.68 -12.33 -1.65
CA THR A 137 -6.81 -11.99 -2.53
C THR A 137 -6.77 -10.50 -2.87
N ILE A 138 -6.41 -10.19 -4.12
CA ILE A 138 -6.32 -8.81 -4.60
C ILE A 138 -7.50 -8.55 -5.54
N LYS A 139 -8.23 -7.46 -5.29
CA LYS A 139 -9.20 -6.97 -6.26
C LYS A 139 -8.50 -6.05 -7.26
N ILE A 140 -8.13 -6.58 -8.42
CA ILE A 140 -7.56 -5.78 -9.50
C ILE A 140 -8.69 -5.09 -10.28
N SER A 141 -8.54 -3.79 -10.51
CA SER A 141 -9.39 -2.99 -11.40
C SER A 141 -8.52 -2.22 -12.40
N ASN A 142 -9.09 -1.84 -13.55
CA ASN A 142 -8.37 -1.15 -14.61
C ASN A 142 -7.95 0.29 -14.25
N GLY A 143 -8.25 0.77 -13.04
CA GLY A 143 -8.00 2.14 -12.59
C GLY A 143 -6.98 2.26 -11.45
N ILE A 144 -6.17 1.23 -11.21
CA ILE A 144 -5.15 1.28 -10.15
C ILE A 144 -4.07 2.29 -10.53
N ASN A 145 -3.86 3.25 -9.63
CA ASN A 145 -2.79 4.23 -9.69
C ASN A 145 -1.48 3.63 -9.17
N TRP A 146 -0.84 2.78 -9.96
CA TRP A 146 0.40 2.11 -9.59
C TRP A 146 1.50 3.12 -9.21
N PRO A 147 2.40 2.78 -8.27
CA PRO A 147 3.54 3.64 -7.96
C PRO A 147 4.42 3.85 -9.21
N PRO A 148 4.69 5.10 -9.61
CA PRO A 148 5.46 5.39 -10.83
C PRO A 148 6.90 4.87 -10.77
N SER A 149 7.44 4.64 -9.57
CA SER A 149 8.81 4.15 -9.37
C SER A 149 8.94 2.63 -9.41
N LEU A 150 7.86 1.87 -9.57
CA LEU A 150 7.93 0.40 -9.56
C LEU A 150 8.93 -0.13 -10.60
N ARG A 151 9.79 -1.06 -10.18
CA ARG A 151 10.76 -1.78 -11.00
C ARG A 151 10.51 -3.27 -10.99
N PHE A 152 10.10 -3.81 -9.85
CA PHE A 152 9.78 -5.23 -9.70
C PHE A 152 8.41 -5.43 -9.05
N VAL A 153 7.61 -6.32 -9.63
CA VAL A 153 6.28 -6.66 -9.11
C VAL A 153 6.13 -8.17 -9.05
N VAL A 154 5.61 -8.68 -7.94
CA VAL A 154 5.39 -10.11 -7.71
C VAL A 154 3.94 -10.34 -7.32
N PHE A 155 3.28 -11.24 -8.05
CA PHE A 155 1.95 -11.75 -7.75
C PHE A 155 2.04 -13.27 -7.58
N LYS A 156 2.17 -13.78 -6.35
CA LYS A 156 2.33 -15.22 -6.14
C LYS A 156 1.14 -15.79 -5.38
N GLY A 157 0.41 -16.73 -5.97
CA GLY A 157 -0.74 -17.33 -5.29
C GLY A 157 -1.86 -16.32 -5.03
N THR A 158 -2.21 -15.51 -6.04
CA THR A 158 -3.15 -14.38 -5.90
C THR A 158 -4.42 -14.55 -6.74
N ASP A 159 -4.64 -15.75 -7.29
CA ASP A 159 -5.78 -16.11 -8.13
C ASP A 159 -6.00 -15.17 -9.34
N LEU A 160 -4.92 -14.56 -9.84
CA LEU A 160 -5.03 -13.66 -10.99
C LEU A 160 -5.40 -14.45 -12.24
N VAL A 161 -6.42 -13.96 -12.95
CA VAL A 161 -6.81 -14.47 -14.27
C VAL A 161 -6.23 -13.65 -15.42
N ASN A 162 -5.81 -12.42 -15.15
CA ASN A 162 -5.14 -11.52 -16.10
C ASN A 162 -4.04 -10.73 -15.40
N ILE A 163 -3.01 -10.32 -16.15
CA ILE A 163 -2.03 -9.34 -15.68
C ILE A 163 -2.75 -7.98 -15.50
N PRO A 164 -2.53 -7.27 -14.39
CA PRO A 164 -3.12 -5.94 -14.20
C PRO A 164 -2.76 -4.95 -15.31
N GLN A 165 -3.78 -4.25 -15.81
CA GLN A 165 -3.58 -3.11 -16.69
C GLN A 165 -2.90 -1.94 -15.96
N GLY A 166 -2.15 -1.15 -16.73
CA GLY A 166 -1.60 0.12 -16.26
C GLY A 166 -0.35 0.00 -15.38
N LEU A 167 0.25 -1.19 -15.25
CA LEU A 167 1.59 -1.30 -14.67
C LEU A 167 2.54 -0.33 -15.39
N PRO A 168 3.36 0.43 -14.65
CA PRO A 168 4.12 1.52 -15.24
C PRO A 168 5.24 0.99 -16.13
N SER A 169 5.64 1.77 -17.14
CA SER A 169 6.74 1.43 -18.06
C SER A 169 8.09 1.32 -17.37
N THR A 170 8.18 1.65 -16.09
CA THR A 170 9.37 1.46 -15.25
C THR A 170 9.56 0.03 -14.77
N VAL A 171 8.52 -0.83 -14.84
CA VAL A 171 8.62 -2.24 -14.44
C VAL A 171 9.52 -3.00 -15.41
N GLN A 172 10.58 -3.61 -14.85
CA GLN A 172 11.60 -4.40 -15.54
C GLN A 172 11.51 -5.89 -15.21
N SER A 173 11.00 -6.22 -14.02
CA SER A 173 10.82 -7.60 -13.56
C SER A 173 9.39 -7.84 -13.10
N LEU A 174 8.76 -8.88 -13.63
CA LEU A 174 7.41 -9.29 -13.28
C LEU A 174 7.39 -10.79 -13.00
N ALA A 175 6.82 -11.18 -11.87
CA ALA A 175 6.60 -12.58 -11.53
C ALA A 175 5.13 -12.82 -11.18
N PHE A 176 4.54 -13.89 -11.70
CA PHE A 176 3.13 -14.23 -11.47
C PHE A 176 2.89 -15.73 -11.17
N GLN A 177 3.71 -16.32 -10.32
CA GLN A 177 3.60 -17.75 -9.99
C GLN A 177 2.26 -18.13 -9.33
N ALA A 178 1.82 -19.37 -9.54
CA ALA A 178 0.65 -19.94 -8.88
C ALA A 178 -0.63 -19.06 -8.99
N ASN A 179 -0.87 -18.48 -10.16
CA ASN A 179 -2.11 -17.81 -10.54
C ASN A 179 -2.89 -18.65 -11.57
N GLN A 180 -3.93 -18.06 -12.15
CA GLN A 180 -4.88 -18.66 -13.08
C GLN A 180 -4.85 -17.93 -14.45
N LEU A 181 -3.69 -17.38 -14.83
CA LEU A 181 -3.54 -16.62 -16.06
C LEU A 181 -3.77 -17.52 -17.28
N THR A 182 -4.52 -17.03 -18.25
CA THR A 182 -4.74 -17.73 -19.55
C THR A 182 -3.99 -17.09 -20.71
N ASP A 183 -3.47 -15.87 -20.52
CA ASP A 183 -2.69 -15.13 -21.50
C ASP A 183 -1.73 -14.15 -20.81
N LEU A 184 -0.87 -13.52 -21.62
CA LEU A 184 0.12 -12.53 -21.19
C LEU A 184 -0.19 -11.13 -21.73
N ASN A 185 -1.47 -10.78 -21.87
CA ASN A 185 -1.84 -9.42 -22.25
C ASN A 185 -1.43 -8.44 -21.14
N TYR A 186 -1.18 -7.18 -21.51
CA TYR A 186 -0.84 -6.09 -20.58
C TYR A 186 0.54 -6.18 -19.92
N LEU A 187 1.49 -6.90 -20.52
CA LEU A 187 2.89 -6.81 -20.10
C LEU A 187 3.40 -5.35 -20.18
N PRO A 188 4.16 -4.88 -19.18
CA PRO A 188 4.84 -3.59 -19.25
C PRO A 188 5.80 -3.52 -20.46
N PRO A 189 5.90 -2.37 -21.15
CA PRO A 189 6.67 -2.27 -22.39
C PRO A 189 8.19 -2.40 -22.24
N ASN A 190 8.75 -2.19 -21.05
CA ASN A 190 10.20 -2.27 -20.79
C ASN A 190 10.57 -3.49 -19.93
N LEU A 191 9.72 -4.52 -19.94
CA LEU A 191 9.95 -5.73 -19.17
C LEU A 191 11.15 -6.50 -19.73
N THR A 192 12.16 -6.77 -18.89
CA THR A 192 13.37 -7.52 -19.26
C THR A 192 13.42 -8.92 -18.65
N PHE A 193 12.66 -9.13 -17.57
CA PHE A 193 12.62 -10.40 -16.87
C PHE A 193 11.18 -10.77 -16.53
N LEU A 194 10.81 -11.98 -16.92
CA LEU A 194 9.50 -12.56 -16.67
C LEU A 194 9.65 -13.92 -16.02
N TYR A 195 8.98 -14.13 -14.88
CA TYR A 195 8.95 -15.43 -14.21
C TYR A 195 7.53 -15.93 -14.01
N ASP A 196 7.24 -17.06 -14.66
CA ASP A 196 5.97 -17.76 -14.57
C ASP A 196 6.19 -19.23 -14.22
N GLU A 197 5.44 -19.71 -13.23
CA GLU A 197 5.44 -21.13 -12.82
C GLU A 197 4.06 -21.78 -13.05
N THR A 198 3.11 -21.08 -13.68
CA THR A 198 1.71 -21.52 -13.69
C THR A 198 1.37 -22.64 -14.67
N THR A 199 2.14 -22.87 -15.74
CA THR A 199 1.87 -23.98 -16.68
C THR A 199 3.10 -24.55 -17.38
N GLY A 200 4.28 -24.54 -16.74
CA GLY A 200 5.50 -25.13 -17.32
C GLY A 200 6.25 -24.24 -18.33
N LEU A 201 6.01 -22.93 -18.33
CA LEU A 201 6.73 -21.96 -19.17
C LEU A 201 8.08 -21.51 -18.57
N GLY A 202 8.25 -21.48 -17.25
CA GLY A 202 9.56 -21.25 -16.63
C GLY A 202 10.04 -19.79 -16.72
N ALA A 203 11.30 -19.57 -16.34
CA ALA A 203 11.90 -18.24 -16.35
C ALA A 203 12.27 -17.80 -17.78
N HIS A 204 11.88 -16.58 -18.17
CA HIS A 204 12.19 -16.01 -19.47
C HIS A 204 12.95 -14.69 -19.32
N LEU A 205 14.08 -14.58 -20.01
CA LEU A 205 14.68 -13.31 -20.37
C LEU A 205 13.97 -12.84 -21.65
N LEU A 206 13.51 -11.59 -21.65
CA LEU A 206 12.77 -10.98 -22.76
C LEU A 206 13.68 -10.12 -23.64
#